data_AF-A0A1U7HLE8-F1
#
_entry.id   AF-A0A1U7HLE8-F1
#
_cell.length_a   1.000
_cell.length_b   1.000
_cell.length_c   1.000
_cell.angle_alpha   90.00
_cell.angle_beta   90.00
_cell.angle_gamma   90.00
#
_symmetry.space_group_name_H-M   'P 1'
#
loop_
_entity.id
_entity.type
_entity.pdbx_description
1 polymer ?
#
loop_
_entity_poly.entity_id
_entity_poly.type
_entity_poly.pdbx_seq_one_letter_code
_entity_poly.pdbx_strand_id
1 'polypeptide(L)'
;MSKLLKTLIQSAITTPLIAASLYTSSALAQTPNTQVPSNNAQPGCLSGYPDGTFRGDRPVTRYEFAAGLNACLDRVNQLLPNRENLATRADFEALIQRQRELNAEIRELNGRVGNPPATK
;
A
#
# COMPACT_ATOMS: atom_id res chain seq x y z
N MET A 1 -53.63 32.48 17.10
CA MET A 1 -52.77 31.97 16.01
C MET A 1 -51.29 32.38 16.12
N SER A 2 -50.91 33.49 16.80
CA SER A 2 -49.50 33.90 16.90
C SER A 2 -48.62 33.08 17.86
N LYS A 3 -49.21 32.34 18.83
CA LYS A 3 -48.46 31.52 19.79
C LYS A 3 -47.89 30.24 19.16
N LEU A 4 -48.63 29.62 18.24
CA LEU A 4 -48.20 28.39 17.53
C LEU A 4 -47.10 28.66 16.50
N LEU A 5 -47.10 29.84 15.87
CA LEU A 5 -46.07 30.22 14.91
C LEU A 5 -44.73 30.55 15.60
N LYS A 6 -44.77 31.08 16.83
CA LYS A 6 -43.57 31.35 17.63
C LYS A 6 -42.92 30.07 18.18
N THR A 7 -43.69 29.04 18.51
CA THR A 7 -43.14 27.75 18.95
C THR A 7 -42.45 26.99 17.82
N LEU A 8 -42.94 27.09 16.57
CA LEU A 8 -42.33 26.44 15.41
C LEU A 8 -40.99 27.06 14.99
N ILE A 9 -40.80 28.37 15.24
CA ILE A 9 -39.53 29.06 14.94
C ILE A 9 -38.47 28.76 16.00
N GLN A 10 -38.85 28.57 17.27
CA GLN A 10 -37.90 28.31 18.36
C GLN A 10 -37.33 26.89 18.34
N SER A 11 -38.05 25.90 17.82
CA SER A 11 -37.54 24.51 17.72
C SER A 11 -36.54 24.29 16.59
N ALA A 12 -36.36 25.25 15.69
CA ALA A 12 -35.41 25.16 14.57
C ALA A 12 -34.01 25.69 14.93
N ILE A 13 -33.86 26.38 16.07
CA ILE A 13 -32.59 27.03 16.46
C ILE A 13 -31.85 26.25 17.56
N THR A 14 -32.54 25.39 18.33
CA THR A 14 -31.91 24.57 19.39
C THR A 14 -31.47 23.18 18.96
N THR A 15 -31.79 22.72 17.75
CA THR A 15 -31.37 21.42 17.21
C THR A 15 -30.50 21.58 15.97
N PRO A 16 -29.35 22.27 16.11
CA PRO A 16 -28.14 21.70 15.53
C PRO A 16 -26.94 21.69 16.49
N LEU A 17 -27.08 22.13 17.75
CA LEU A 17 -25.96 22.10 18.70
C LEU A 17 -25.69 20.71 19.31
N ILE A 18 -26.69 19.84 19.40
CA ILE A 18 -26.49 18.47 19.95
C ILE A 18 -25.94 17.50 18.88
N ALA A 19 -26.12 17.82 17.58
CA ALA A 19 -25.54 16.99 16.53
C ALA A 19 -24.01 17.14 16.49
N ALA A 20 -23.46 18.33 16.70
CA ALA A 20 -22.01 18.56 16.74
C ALA A 20 -21.31 17.90 17.93
N SER A 21 -22.01 17.63 19.04
CA SER A 21 -21.45 16.89 20.18
C SER A 21 -21.52 15.37 20.05
N LEU A 22 -22.25 14.84 19.05
CA LEU A 22 -22.26 13.41 18.73
C LEU A 22 -21.28 13.05 17.59
N TYR A 23 -20.78 14.05 16.87
CA TYR A 23 -19.54 13.90 16.12
C TYR A 23 -18.37 14.15 17.07
N THR A 24 -18.07 13.17 17.92
CA THR A 24 -16.68 12.99 18.36
C THR A 24 -15.85 12.85 17.09
N SER A 25 -15.22 13.94 16.66
CA SER A 25 -14.22 13.94 15.61
C SER A 25 -13.00 13.16 16.10
N SER A 26 -13.08 11.84 16.11
CA SER A 26 -11.92 10.95 15.92
C SER A 26 -11.63 10.76 14.43
N ALA A 27 -12.08 11.70 13.57
CA ALA A 27 -11.57 11.84 12.23
C ALA A 27 -10.39 12.79 12.27
N LEU A 28 -9.18 12.24 12.53
CA LEU A 28 -7.84 12.68 12.05
C LEU A 28 -6.70 12.07 12.90
N ALA A 29 -6.83 10.84 13.38
CA ALA A 29 -5.65 10.06 13.75
C ALA A 29 -5.94 8.56 13.66
N GLN A 30 -5.23 7.89 12.76
CA GLN A 30 -4.97 6.45 12.76
C GLN A 30 -6.16 5.58 12.30
N THR A 31 -6.08 5.13 11.06
CA THR A 31 -6.83 3.97 10.57
C THR A 31 -6.71 2.82 11.57
N PRO A 32 -7.80 2.12 11.94
CA PRO A 32 -7.73 0.90 12.71
C PRO A 32 -6.72 -0.05 12.08
N ASN A 33 -5.94 -0.74 12.89
CA ASN A 33 -4.98 -1.76 12.49
C ASN A 33 -5.71 -2.92 11.81
N THR A 34 -6.16 -2.74 10.57
CA THR A 34 -6.60 -3.83 9.72
C THR A 34 -5.34 -4.59 9.33
N GLN A 35 -5.10 -5.74 9.97
CA GLN A 35 -4.22 -6.74 9.40
C GLN A 35 -4.68 -6.99 7.96
N VAL A 36 -3.94 -6.44 7.00
CA VAL A 36 -4.12 -6.75 5.59
C VAL A 36 -3.91 -8.26 5.47
N PRO A 37 -4.89 -9.06 5.02
CA PRO A 37 -4.67 -10.46 4.74
C PRO A 37 -3.86 -10.53 3.45
N SER A 38 -2.55 -10.35 3.59
CA SER A 38 -1.62 -10.60 2.50
C SER A 38 -1.37 -12.10 2.48
N ASN A 39 -1.74 -12.73 1.37
CA ASN A 39 -1.31 -14.08 1.00
C ASN A 39 0.22 -14.23 0.95
N ASN A 40 0.97 -13.13 1.11
CA ASN A 40 2.39 -13.07 1.36
C ASN A 40 2.67 -12.04 2.48
N ALA A 41 2.11 -12.25 3.68
CA ALA A 41 2.27 -11.35 4.84
C ALA A 41 3.70 -11.36 5.39
N GLN A 42 4.62 -10.68 4.70
CA GLN A 42 5.83 -10.20 5.34
C GLN A 42 5.40 -9.03 6.23
N PRO A 43 5.49 -9.14 7.57
CA PRO A 43 5.21 -8.02 8.45
C PRO A 43 6.10 -6.85 8.03
N GLY A 44 5.49 -5.68 7.82
CA GLY A 44 6.22 -4.46 7.47
C GLY A 44 7.32 -4.18 8.50
N CYS A 45 8.37 -3.48 8.08
CA CYS A 45 9.56 -3.24 8.93
C CYS A 45 9.28 -2.40 10.20
N LEU A 46 8.15 -1.68 10.27
CA LEU A 46 7.76 -0.86 11.40
C LEU A 46 6.84 -1.65 12.34
N SER A 47 7.43 -2.24 13.37
CA SER A 47 6.75 -3.02 14.40
C SER A 47 6.79 -2.29 15.74
N GLY A 48 6.05 -1.19 15.88
CA GLY A 48 5.77 -0.53 17.16
C GLY A 48 6.94 -0.43 18.15
N TYR A 49 6.66 -0.65 19.42
CA TYR A 49 7.66 -0.78 20.49
C TYR A 49 8.18 -2.23 20.59
N PRO A 50 9.31 -2.48 21.28
CA PRO A 50 9.87 -3.83 21.45
C PRO A 50 8.93 -4.86 22.11
N ASP A 51 7.91 -4.39 22.83
CA ASP A 51 6.84 -5.20 23.41
C ASP A 51 5.75 -5.60 22.40
N GLY A 52 5.90 -5.23 21.12
CA GLY A 52 4.95 -5.49 20.05
C GLY A 52 3.72 -4.57 20.07
N THR A 53 3.71 -3.54 20.93
CA THR A 53 2.57 -2.63 21.08
C THR A 53 2.77 -1.31 20.35
N PHE A 54 1.66 -0.58 20.18
CA PHE A 54 1.67 0.82 19.76
C PHE A 54 1.00 1.65 20.85
N ARG A 55 1.68 2.71 21.29
CA ARG A 55 1.19 3.62 22.34
C ARG A 55 0.53 4.84 21.71
N GLY A 56 -0.54 4.60 20.96
CA GLY A 56 -1.25 5.60 20.16
C GLY A 56 -2.08 6.60 20.99
N ASP A 57 -2.19 6.36 22.30
CA ASP A 57 -2.84 7.22 23.29
C ASP A 57 -2.01 8.46 23.66
N ARG A 58 -0.75 8.52 23.24
CA ARG A 58 0.16 9.65 23.49
C ARG A 58 0.96 10.03 22.24
N PRO A 59 1.43 11.28 22.14
CA PRO A 59 2.32 11.66 21.05
C PRO A 59 3.65 10.90 21.12
N VAL A 60 4.17 10.53 19.95
CA VAL A 60 5.51 9.95 19.81
C VAL A 60 6.57 11.03 19.89
N THR A 61 7.67 10.77 20.58
CA THR A 61 8.83 11.67 20.56
C THR A 61 9.63 11.50 19.27
N ARG A 62 10.38 12.53 18.87
CA ARG A 62 11.29 12.42 17.72
C ARG A 62 12.32 11.29 17.89
N TYR A 63 12.77 11.03 19.12
CA TYR A 63 13.72 9.98 19.44
C TYR A 63 13.12 8.58 19.30
N GLU A 64 11.89 8.37 19.76
CA GLU A 64 11.19 7.10 19.59
C GLU A 64 10.92 6.81 18.12
N PHE A 65 10.54 7.82 17.34
CA PHE A 65 10.40 7.68 15.91
C PHE A 65 11.73 7.32 15.23
N ALA A 66 12.82 8.00 15.58
CA ALA A 66 14.15 7.70 15.04
C ALA A 66 14.61 6.27 15.38
N ALA A 67 14.35 5.80 16.60
CA ALA A 67 14.67 4.44 17.01
C ALA A 67 13.87 3.40 16.20
N GLY A 68 12.57 3.63 16.03
CA GLY A 68 11.72 2.76 15.20
C GLY A 68 12.14 2.75 13.73
N LEU A 69 12.51 3.90 13.18
CA LEU A 69 13.02 4.01 11.81
C LEU A 69 14.36 3.30 11.65
N ASN A 70 15.30 3.47 12.60
CA ASN A 70 16.59 2.79 12.58
C ASN A 70 16.43 1.27 12.60
N ALA A 71 15.56 0.75 13.48
CA ALA A 71 15.26 -0.68 13.54
C ALA A 71 14.66 -1.21 12.21
N CYS A 72 13.78 -0.43 11.57
CA CYS A 72 13.27 -0.78 10.24
C CYS A 72 14.39 -0.82 9.19
N LEU A 73 15.29 0.17 9.17
CA LEU A 73 16.40 0.22 8.21
C LEU A 73 17.34 -0.98 8.37
N ASP A 74 17.64 -1.38 9.60
CA ASP A 74 18.43 -2.59 9.89
C ASP A 74 17.74 -3.85 9.35
N ARG A 75 16.40 -3.94 9.52
CA ARG A 75 15.62 -5.06 8.98
C ARG A 75 15.62 -5.07 7.45
N VAL A 76 15.49 -3.90 6.81
CA VAL A 76 15.57 -3.78 5.35
C VAL A 76 16.94 -4.25 4.86
N ASN A 77 18.03 -3.82 5.51
CA ASN A 77 19.38 -4.24 5.14
C ASN A 77 19.59 -5.76 5.22
N GLN A 78 18.91 -6.45 6.16
CA GLN A 78 18.92 -7.92 6.23
C GLN A 78 18.06 -8.60 5.16
N LEU A 79 16.98 -7.94 4.73
CA LEU A 79 16.05 -8.48 3.73
C LEU A 79 16.54 -8.25 2.29
N LEU A 80 17.45 -7.30 2.08
CA LEU A 80 18.12 -7.14 0.82
C LEU A 80 19.02 -8.38 0.62
N PRO A 81 18.72 -9.26 -0.36
CA PRO A 81 19.56 -10.41 -0.64
C PRO A 81 20.99 -9.94 -0.92
N ASN A 82 21.97 -10.78 -0.56
CA ASN A 82 23.38 -10.56 -0.87
C ASN A 82 23.51 -9.93 -2.25
N ARG A 83 24.11 -8.74 -2.31
CA ARG A 83 24.32 -7.98 -3.55
C ARG A 83 25.19 -8.71 -4.58
N GLU A 84 25.63 -9.91 -4.24
CA GLU A 84 26.32 -10.85 -5.12
C GLU A 84 25.39 -11.45 -6.18
N ASN A 85 24.08 -11.55 -5.92
CA ASN A 85 23.08 -12.00 -6.91
C ASN A 85 22.41 -10.82 -7.63
N LEU A 86 23.08 -9.68 -7.72
CA LEU A 86 22.62 -8.62 -8.62
C LEU A 86 22.78 -9.09 -10.07
N ALA A 87 21.77 -8.84 -10.90
CA ALA A 87 21.80 -9.19 -12.32
C ALA A 87 23.12 -8.73 -12.94
N THR A 88 23.89 -9.68 -13.46
CA THR A 88 25.19 -9.40 -14.04
C THR A 88 25.02 -8.88 -15.47
N ARG A 89 26.07 -8.24 -15.99
CA ARG A 89 26.10 -7.86 -17.41
C ARG A 89 25.91 -9.07 -18.33
N ALA A 90 26.44 -10.23 -17.94
CA ALA A 90 26.28 -11.47 -18.69
C ALA A 90 24.81 -11.93 -18.73
N ASP A 91 24.08 -11.83 -17.61
CA ASP A 91 22.66 -12.15 -17.56
C ASP A 91 21.84 -11.25 -18.49
N PHE A 92 22.18 -9.94 -18.51
CA PHE A 92 21.53 -8.99 -19.40
C PHE A 92 21.80 -9.31 -20.88
N GLU A 93 23.04 -9.63 -21.23
CA GLU A 93 23.40 -10.05 -22.58
C GLU A 93 22.67 -11.34 -23.00
N ALA A 94 22.54 -12.31 -22.09
CA ALA A 94 21.77 -13.54 -22.32
C ALA A 94 20.27 -13.26 -22.54
N LEU A 95 19.68 -12.29 -21.85
CA LEU A 95 18.30 -11.87 -22.07
C LEU A 95 18.11 -11.22 -23.44
N ILE A 96 19.02 -10.35 -23.87
CA ILE A 96 18.97 -9.75 -25.21
C ILE A 96 19.05 -10.84 -26.27
N GLN A 97 19.92 -11.83 -26.10
CA GLN A 97 20.07 -12.92 -27.05
C GLN A 97 18.78 -13.75 -27.15
N ARG A 98 18.18 -14.13 -26.03
CA ARG A 98 16.88 -14.83 -26.02
C ARG A 98 15.78 -14.03 -26.68
N GLN A 99 15.72 -12.71 -26.45
CA GLN A 99 14.73 -11.85 -27.11
C GLN A 99 14.91 -11.84 -28.63
N ARG A 100 16.16 -11.86 -29.13
CA ARG A 100 16.45 -11.94 -30.57
C ARG A 100 15.99 -13.26 -31.18
N GLU A 101 16.28 -14.38 -30.52
CA GLU A 101 15.85 -15.71 -30.97
C GLU A 101 14.33 -15.82 -31.01
N LEU A 102 13.65 -15.41 -29.94
CA LEU A 102 12.19 -15.41 -29.88
C LEU A 102 11.56 -14.56 -31.00
N ASN A 103 12.13 -13.38 -31.27
CA ASN A 103 11.66 -12.52 -32.36
C ASN A 103 11.89 -13.15 -33.74
N ALA A 104 12.96 -13.93 -33.93
CA ALA A 104 13.20 -14.66 -35.18
C ALA A 104 12.21 -15.82 -35.35
N GLU A 105 11.96 -16.58 -34.29
CA GLU A 105 11.01 -17.68 -34.28
C GLU A 105 9.56 -17.21 -34.56
N ILE A 106 9.15 -16.09 -33.97
CA ILE A 106 7.84 -15.50 -34.25
C ILE A 106 7.70 -15.11 -35.73
N ARG A 107 8.76 -14.59 -36.36
CA ARG A 107 8.74 -14.25 -37.80
C ARG A 107 8.59 -15.48 -38.67
N GLU A 108 9.30 -16.56 -38.33
CA GLU A 108 9.17 -17.84 -39.03
C GLU A 108 7.75 -18.41 -38.89
N LEU A 109 7.21 -18.41 -37.67
CA LEU A 109 5.87 -18.91 -37.40
C LEU A 109 4.80 -18.11 -38.17
N ASN A 110 4.93 -16.78 -38.18
CA ASN A 110 4.05 -15.91 -38.98
C ASN A 110 4.19 -16.17 -40.48
N GLY A 111 5.39 -16.48 -40.96
CA GLY A 111 5.61 -16.87 -42.36
C GLY A 111 4.90 -18.17 -42.74
N ARG A 112 4.96 -19.19 -41.85
CA ARG A 112 4.25 -20.47 -42.04
C ARG A 112 2.74 -20.31 -42.00
N VAL A 113 2.22 -19.46 -41.12
CA VAL A 113 0.78 -19.20 -41.01
C VAL A 113 0.28 -18.34 -42.17
N GLY A 114 1.05 -17.34 -42.62
CA GLY A 114 0.69 -16.45 -43.71
C GLY A 114 0.84 -17.06 -45.11
N ASN A 115 1.69 -18.07 -45.26
CA ASN A 115 1.88 -18.83 -46.50
C ASN A 115 1.76 -20.34 -46.21
N PRO A 116 0.55 -20.82 -45.86
CA PRO A 116 0.36 -22.22 -45.53
C PRO A 116 0.73 -23.07 -46.75
N PRO A 117 1.45 -24.20 -46.57
CA PRO A 117 1.86 -25.04 -47.68
C PRO A 117 0.63 -25.45 -48.49
N ALA A 118 0.71 -25.30 -49.82
CA ALA A 118 -0.36 -25.69 -50.72
C ALA A 118 -0.69 -27.16 -50.47
N THR A 119 -1.87 -27.41 -49.90
CA THR A 119 -2.45 -28.75 -49.77
C THR A 119 -2.67 -29.27 -51.19
N LYS A 120 -1.83 -30.21 -51.60
CA LYS A 120 -1.98 -30.94 -52.87
C LYS A 120 -2.97 -32.08 -52.70
#